data_AF-A0A0L0UMR9-F1
#
_entry.id   AF-A0A0L0UMR9-F1
#
_cell.length_a   1.000
_cell.length_b   1.000
_cell.length_c   1.000
_cell.angle_alpha   90.00
_cell.angle_beta   90.00
_cell.angle_gamma   90.00
#
_symmetry.space_group_name_H-M   'P 1'
#
loop_
_entity.id
_entity.type
_entity.pdbx_description
1 polymer ?
#
loop_
_entity_poly.entity_id
_entity_poly.type
_entity_poly.pdbx_seq_one_letter_code
_entity_poly.pdbx_strand_id
1 'polypeptide(L)' 'MTLGLTHTSYDAQQLPGYALRAIGHAGDQPKFIRRGEPVPDWQFSSYMVGAAGLYTDADDLLRYAQAHFVPTGSA' A
#
# COMPACT_ATOMS: atom_id res chain seq x y z
N MET A 1 -3.47 -21.07 -6.45
CA MET A 1 -4.55 -20.08 -6.66
C MET A 1 -3.98 -18.71 -6.35
N THR A 2 -4.11 -17.74 -7.25
CA THR A 2 -3.67 -16.35 -6.99
C THR A 2 -4.77 -15.61 -6.23
N LEU A 3 -4.41 -14.59 -5.45
CA LEU A 3 -5.36 -13.83 -4.63
C LEU A 3 -6.18 -12.79 -5.41
N GLY A 4 -5.90 -12.59 -6.69
CA GLY A 4 -6.63 -11.63 -7.53
C GLY A 4 -6.41 -10.16 -7.15
N LEU A 5 -5.29 -9.84 -6.50
CA LEU A 5 -4.95 -8.48 -6.08
C LEU A 5 -4.48 -7.66 -7.29
N THR A 6 -5.35 -6.85 -7.87
CA THR A 6 -5.11 -6.14 -9.15
C THR A 6 -4.65 -4.70 -8.97
N HIS A 7 -4.80 -4.15 -7.77
CA HIS A 7 -4.38 -2.81 -7.37
C HIS A 7 -3.21 -2.85 -6.38
N THR A 8 -2.48 -3.97 -6.32
CA THR A 8 -1.41 -4.20 -5.35
C THR A 8 -0.06 -4.45 -6.04
N SER A 9 0.93 -3.58 -5.82
CA SER A 9 2.26 -3.68 -6.43
C SER A 9 3.31 -2.85 -5.68
N TYR A 10 4.59 -3.21 -5.84
CA TYR A 10 5.74 -2.38 -5.45
C TYR A 10 6.07 -1.32 -6.51
N ASP A 11 5.61 -1.50 -7.75
CA ASP A 11 5.69 -0.50 -8.82
C ASP A 11 4.34 0.22 -8.93
N ALA A 12 4.16 1.23 -8.07
CA ALA A 12 2.90 1.94 -7.93
C ALA A 12 2.45 2.65 -9.22
N GLN A 13 3.40 3.11 -10.04
CA GLN A 13 3.10 3.87 -11.26
C GLN A 13 2.38 3.03 -12.32
N GLN A 14 2.49 1.70 -12.24
CA GLN A 14 1.81 0.77 -13.13
C GLN A 14 0.40 0.37 -12.64
N LEU A 15 0.02 0.77 -11.43
CA LEU A 15 -1.28 0.40 -10.87
C LEU A 15 -2.40 1.18 -11.55
N PRO A 16 -3.55 0.52 -11.83
CA PRO A 16 -4.75 1.24 -12.24
C PRO A 16 -5.11 2.29 -11.18
N GLY A 17 -5.46 3.50 -11.62
CA GLY A 17 -5.86 4.57 -10.70
C GLY A 17 -4.72 5.23 -9.93
N TYR A 18 -3.44 4.95 -10.21
CA TYR A 18 -2.31 5.64 -9.54
C TYR A 18 -2.38 7.18 -9.61
N ALA A 19 -2.91 7.71 -10.72
CA ALA A 19 -3.14 9.15 -10.89
C ALA A 19 -4.16 9.74 -9.90
N LEU A 20 -5.03 8.90 -9.32
CA LEU A 20 -6.07 9.26 -8.36
C LEU A 20 -5.75 8.79 -6.93
N ARG A 21 -4.53 8.29 -6.68
CA ARG A 21 -4.13 7.79 -5.37
C ARG A 21 -4.24 8.88 -4.29
N ALA A 22 -4.37 8.45 -3.04
CA ALA A 22 -4.29 9.35 -1.91
C ALA A 22 -2.90 10.01 -1.81
N ILE A 23 -2.87 11.32 -1.57
CA ILE A 23 -1.64 12.06 -1.32
C ILE A 23 -1.36 12.03 0.19
N GLY A 24 -0.13 11.68 0.56
CA GLY A 24 0.29 11.70 1.96
C GLY A 24 0.34 13.13 2.50
N HIS A 25 0.01 13.31 3.78
CA HIS A 25 0.16 14.59 4.48
C HIS A 25 0.98 14.42 5.75
N ALA A 26 1.81 15.41 6.07
CA ALA A 26 2.67 15.39 7.24
C ALA A 26 1.86 15.34 8.54
N GLY A 27 2.31 14.50 9.47
CA GLY A 27 1.80 14.47 10.85
C GLY A 27 2.50 15.51 11.73
N ASP A 28 2.66 15.19 13.02
CA ASP A 28 3.46 16.02 13.94
C ASP A 28 4.97 15.79 13.84
N GLN A 29 5.36 14.70 13.17
CA GLN A 29 6.74 14.41 12.85
C GLN A 29 6.91 14.19 11.34
N PRO A 30 8.03 14.60 10.75
CA PRO A 30 9.18 15.30 11.37
C PRO A 30 8.86 16.77 11.72
N LYS A 31 9.45 17.30 12.80
CA LYS A 31 9.11 18.63 13.37
C LYS A 31 9.34 19.82 12.44
N PHE A 32 10.02 19.61 11.31
CA PHE A 32 10.38 20.65 10.35
C PHE A 32 9.39 20.80 9.19
N ILE A 33 8.36 19.95 9.12
CA ILE A 33 7.26 20.07 8.15
C ILE A 33 6.00 20.37 8.94
N ARG A 34 5.23 21.37 8.49
CA ARG A 34 3.97 21.73 9.15
C ARG A 34 2.96 20.58 8.97
N ARG A 35 2.22 20.26 10.03
CA ARG A 35 1.12 19.28 9.96
C ARG A 35 0.15 19.63 8.83
N GLY A 36 -0.24 18.61 8.08
CA GLY A 36 -1.24 18.71 7.01
C GLY A 36 -0.65 19.15 5.68
N GLU A 37 0.63 19.50 5.61
CA GLU A 37 1.29 19.76 4.34
C GLU A 37 1.41 18.47 3.53
N PRO A 38 1.12 18.48 2.21
CA PRO A 38 1.36 17.34 1.34
C PRO A 38 2.84 16.91 1.40
N VAL A 39 3.08 15.61 1.48
CA VAL A 39 4.42 15.02 1.39
C VAL A 39 4.54 14.20 0.11
N PRO A 40 5.73 14.18 -0.54
CA PRO A 40 5.94 13.37 -1.72
C PRO A 40 5.82 11.88 -1.39
N ASP A 41 5.51 11.08 -2.41
CA ASP A 41 5.55 9.63 -2.32
C ASP A 41 6.94 9.17 -1.86
N TRP A 42 6.97 8.23 -0.93
CA TRP A 42 8.22 7.64 -0.45
C TRP A 42 8.79 6.70 -1.51
N GLN A 43 10.06 6.92 -1.84
CA GLN A 43 10.82 6.01 -2.70
C GLN A 43 11.77 5.20 -1.83
N PHE A 44 11.34 3.97 -1.49
CA PHE A 44 12.18 3.05 -0.74
C PHE A 44 13.17 2.34 -1.66
N SER A 45 14.35 2.02 -1.15
CA SER A 45 15.37 1.26 -1.87
C SER A 45 15.74 -0.03 -1.11
N SER A 46 16.15 -1.05 -1.86
CA SER A 46 16.65 -2.32 -1.32
C SER A 46 15.65 -2.94 -0.31
N TYR A 47 16.12 -3.35 0.86
CA TYR A 47 15.34 -4.02 1.91
C TYR A 47 14.13 -3.23 2.39
N MET A 48 14.16 -1.90 2.28
CA MET A 48 13.02 -1.07 2.71
C MET A 48 11.78 -1.26 1.84
N VAL A 49 11.96 -1.70 0.58
CA VAL A 49 10.84 -1.98 -0.32
C VAL A 49 9.94 -3.08 0.25
N GLY A 50 10.53 -4.19 0.71
CA GLY A 50 9.76 -5.30 1.31
C GLY A 50 9.15 -4.98 2.68
N ALA A 51 9.70 -3.99 3.39
CA ALA A 51 9.21 -3.61 4.71
C ALA A 51 8.01 -2.64 4.66
N ALA A 52 7.96 -1.74 3.67
CA ALA A 52 6.95 -0.67 3.64
C ALA A 52 6.64 -0.10 2.24
N GLY A 53 7.11 -0.70 1.14
CA GLY A 53 7.00 -0.14 -0.21
C GLY A 53 5.77 -0.53 -1.01
N LEU A 54 4.84 -1.30 -0.45
CA LEU A 54 3.68 -1.81 -1.19
C LEU A 54 2.59 -0.74 -1.29
N TYR A 55 2.11 -0.48 -2.52
CA TYR A 55 0.88 0.25 -2.76
C TYR A 55 -0.26 -0.73 -2.96
N THR A 56 -1.43 -0.43 -2.40
CA THR A 56 -2.64 -1.25 -2.46
C THR A 56 -3.87 -0.38 -2.23
N ASP A 57 -5.06 -0.93 -2.44
CA ASP A 57 -6.33 -0.32 -2.05
C ASP A 57 -7.04 -1.14 -0.96
N ALA A 58 -8.15 -0.61 -0.46
CA ALA A 58 -8.91 -1.27 0.61
C ALA A 58 -9.55 -2.59 0.15
N ASP A 59 -9.92 -2.70 -1.13
CA ASP A 59 -10.63 -3.86 -1.68
C ASP A 59 -9.68 -5.07 -1.80
N ASP A 60 -8.47 -4.85 -2.31
CA ASP A 60 -7.41 -5.85 -2.32
C ASP A 60 -6.96 -6.26 -0.91
N LEU A 61 -6.86 -5.32 0.04
CA LEU A 61 -6.56 -5.66 1.44
C LEU A 61 -7.64 -6.55 2.06
N LEU A 62 -8.92 -6.30 1.77
CA LEU A 62 -10.02 -7.14 2.25
C LEU A 62 -9.97 -8.53 1.62
N ARG A 63 -9.68 -8.66 0.32
CA ARG A 63 -9.47 -9.97 -0.32
C ARG A 63 -8.29 -10.73 0.28
N TYR A 64 -7.18 -10.04 0.48
CA TYR A 64 -6.00 -10.61 1.13
C TYR A 64 -6.33 -11.12 2.54
N ALA A 65 -7.03 -10.31 3.33
CA ALA A 65 -7.47 -10.68 4.68
C ALA A 65 -8.41 -11.90 4.66
N GLN A 66 -9.43 -11.91 3.80
CA GLN A 66 -10.35 -13.04 3.65
C GLN A 66 -9.62 -14.35 3.34
N ALA A 67 -8.62 -14.32 2.45
CA ALA A 67 -7.83 -15.49 2.13
C ALA A 67 -7.03 -16.06 3.31
N HIS A 68 -6.74 -15.24 4.33
CA HIS A 68 -6.07 -15.68 5.57
C HIS A 68 -7.05 -16.14 6.66
N PHE A 69 -8.30 -15.69 6.60
CA PHE A 69 -9.33 -16.07 7.57
C PHE A 69 -10.17 -17.27 7.14
N VAL A 70 -10.22 -17.58 5.85
CA VAL A 70 -10.93 -18.77 5.33
C VAL A 70 -9.94 -19.94 5.30
N PRO A 71 -10.18 -21.01 6.09
CA PRO A 71 -9.35 -22.20 6.03
C PRO A 71 -9.37 -22.79 4.61
N THR A 72 -8.20 -22.93 4.00
CA THR A 72 -8.05 -23.54 2.67
C THR A 72 -7.87 -25.07 2.73
N GLY A 73 -7.98 -25.67 3.93
CA GLY A 73 -7.83 -27.11 4.14
C GLY A 73 -9.11 -27.73 4.68
N SER A 74 -9.50 -28.87 4.12
CA SER A 74 -10.43 -29.79 4.79
C SER A 74 -9.70 -30.40 5.99
N ALA A 75 -10.27 -30.28 7.19
CA ALA A 75 -9.81 -31.01 8.37
C ALA A 75 -10.08 -32.51 8.24
#